data_AF-A0A0G1KUD6-F1
#
_entry.id   AF-A0A0G1KUD6-F1
#
_cell.length_a   1.000
_cell.length_b   1.000
_cell.length_c   1.000
_cell.angle_alpha   90.00
_cell.angle_beta   90.00
_cell.angle_gamma   90.00
#
_symmetry.space_group_name_H-M   'P 1'
#
loop_
_entity.id
_entity.type
_entity.pdbx_description
1 polymer ?
#
loop_
_entity_poly.entity_id
_entity_poly.type
_entity_poly.pdbx_seq_one_letter_code
_entity_poly.pdbx_strand_id
1 'polypeptide(L)'
;MARPKKTTKDLPKNWKGLISREMREGASKQEIKIMLGLSNDLFERLMKEDKEFSETMSYGVELSEAWWLKQGRLNLKNKQFNYGGWYMNMKNRFAWRDRQATDVTSGERPIAGVVIMPRKRTPEEDGVVLMPQKLTPEEADAGLK
;
A
#
# COMPACT_ATOMS: atom_id res chain seq x y z
N MET A 1 7.05 26.69 26.83
CA MET A 1 6.29 25.49 27.24
C MET A 1 5.56 24.94 26.02
N ALA A 2 5.72 23.66 25.68
CA ALA A 2 5.02 23.06 24.55
C ALA A 2 3.52 22.88 24.88
N ARG A 3 2.63 23.09 23.90
CA ARG A 3 1.19 22.88 24.07
C ARG A 3 0.91 21.42 24.43
N PRO A 4 0.07 21.13 25.44
CA PRO A 4 -0.31 19.75 25.77
C PRO A 4 -0.90 19.02 24.56
N LYS A 5 -0.56 17.74 24.39
CA LYS A 5 -1.12 16.90 23.33
C LYS A 5 -2.62 16.69 23.58
N LYS A 6 -3.44 16.90 22.55
CA LYS A 6 -4.88 16.62 22.63
C LYS A 6 -5.13 15.12 22.86
N THR A 7 -6.14 14.78 23.64
CA THR A 7 -6.56 13.41 23.95
C THR A 7 -8.05 13.21 23.66
N THR A 8 -8.56 12.01 23.88
CA THR A 8 -10.01 11.72 23.82
C THR A 8 -10.84 12.59 24.77
N LYS A 9 -10.25 13.16 25.82
CA LYS A 9 -10.91 14.10 26.74
C LYS A 9 -11.25 15.45 26.10
N ASP A 10 -10.55 15.81 25.02
CA ASP A 10 -10.78 17.06 24.27
C ASP A 10 -11.85 16.90 23.18
N LEU A 11 -12.36 15.67 22.98
CA LEU A 11 -13.45 15.39 22.07
C LEU A 11 -14.81 15.74 22.70
N PRO A 12 -15.87 15.91 21.88
CA PRO A 12 -17.22 16.05 22.41
C PRO A 12 -17.55 14.91 23.38
N LYS A 13 -18.21 15.19 24.51
CA LYS A 13 -18.50 14.17 25.55
C LYS A 13 -19.17 12.90 25.01
N ASN A 14 -19.97 13.03 23.96
CA ASN A 14 -20.68 11.93 23.30
C ASN A 14 -20.02 11.46 21.99
N TRP A 15 -18.72 11.67 21.80
CA TRP A 15 -18.02 11.35 20.55
C TRP A 15 -18.25 9.90 20.07
N LYS A 16 -18.32 8.93 21.00
CA LYS A 16 -18.65 7.53 20.66
C LYS A 16 -20.03 7.37 20.03
N GLY A 17 -21.01 8.10 20.57
CA GLY A 17 -22.38 8.11 20.09
C GLY A 17 -22.47 8.78 18.72
N LEU A 18 -21.71 9.85 18.50
CA LEU A 18 -21.59 10.50 17.19
C LEU A 18 -21.01 9.52 16.16
N ILE A 19 -19.88 8.87 16.45
CA ILE A 19 -19.29 7.85 15.56
C ILE A 19 -20.32 6.77 15.23
N SER A 20 -20.94 6.19 16.26
CA SER A 20 -21.89 5.09 16.09
C SER A 20 -23.11 5.49 15.26
N ARG A 21 -23.65 6.69 15.47
CA ARG A 21 -24.81 7.20 14.74
C ARG A 21 -24.51 7.32 13.24
N GLU A 22 -23.42 7.99 12.92
CA GLU A 22 -23.09 8.37 11.55
C GLU A 22 -22.57 7.17 10.76
N MET A 23 -21.76 6.33 11.40
CA MET A 23 -21.30 5.09 10.78
C MET A 23 -22.44 4.10 10.55
N ARG A 24 -23.48 4.06 11.39
CA ARG A 24 -24.71 3.27 11.10
C ARG A 24 -25.45 3.73 9.85
N GLU A 25 -25.19 4.95 9.39
CA GLU A 25 -25.74 5.50 8.16
C GLU A 25 -24.76 5.39 6.98
N GLY A 26 -23.66 4.65 7.14
CA GLY A 26 -22.69 4.40 6.08
C GLY A 26 -21.61 5.47 5.96
N ALA A 27 -21.43 6.35 6.95
CA ALA A 27 -20.34 7.32 6.99
C ALA A 27 -18.96 6.65 6.92
N SER A 28 -17.97 7.38 6.41
CA SER A 28 -16.58 6.96 6.27
C SER A 28 -15.72 7.45 7.43
N LYS A 29 -14.53 6.86 7.60
CA LYS A 29 -13.53 7.37 8.57
C LYS A 29 -13.18 8.84 8.31
N GLN A 30 -13.17 9.27 7.05
CA GLN A 30 -12.86 10.65 6.67
C GLN A 30 -13.94 11.61 7.17
N GLU A 31 -15.22 11.27 7.00
CA GLU A 31 -16.34 12.08 7.50
C GLU A 31 -16.29 12.22 9.03
N ILE A 32 -16.07 11.10 9.74
CA ILE A 32 -15.91 11.12 11.20
C ILE A 32 -14.73 11.98 11.65
N LYS A 33 -13.59 11.87 10.95
CA LYS A 33 -12.40 12.67 11.27
C LYS A 33 -12.68 14.17 11.17
N ILE A 34 -13.33 14.61 10.10
CA ILE A 34 -13.71 16.02 9.92
C ILE A 34 -14.75 16.45 10.94
N MET A 35 -15.77 15.63 11.18
CA MET A 35 -16.83 15.89 12.16
C MET A 35 -16.31 16.08 13.58
N LEU A 36 -15.31 15.29 13.99
CA LEU A 36 -14.67 15.41 15.29
C LEU A 36 -13.57 16.49 15.33
N GLY A 37 -13.32 17.19 14.22
CA GLY A 37 -12.31 18.25 14.13
C GLY A 37 -10.87 17.75 14.29
N LEU A 38 -10.59 16.53 13.81
CA LEU A 38 -9.30 15.87 13.96
C LEU A 38 -8.41 16.13 12.73
N SER A 39 -7.15 16.49 12.95
CA SER A 39 -6.13 16.43 11.91
C SER A 39 -5.73 14.97 11.62
N ASN A 40 -5.06 14.72 10.49
CA ASN A 40 -4.54 13.40 10.14
C ASN A 40 -3.65 12.83 11.25
N ASP A 41 -2.64 13.62 11.67
CA ASP A 41 -1.69 13.22 12.71
C ASP A 41 -2.37 12.92 14.05
N LEU A 42 -3.38 13.73 14.41
CA LEU A 42 -4.13 13.51 15.65
C LEU A 42 -4.95 12.22 15.57
N PHE A 43 -5.64 12.00 14.45
CA PHE A 43 -6.44 10.80 14.23
C PHE A 43 -5.58 9.53 14.27
N GLU A 44 -4.48 9.51 13.51
CA GLU A 44 -3.55 8.38 13.48
C GLU A 44 -2.94 8.09 14.85
N ARG A 45 -2.55 9.15 15.57
CA ARG A 45 -2.03 9.00 16.92
C ARG A 45 -3.08 8.46 17.89
N LEU A 46 -4.32 8.95 17.86
CA LEU A 46 -5.40 8.43 18.70
C LEU A 46 -5.72 6.97 18.36
N MET A 47 -5.72 6.59 17.08
CA MET A 47 -5.89 5.19 16.67
C MET A 47 -4.79 4.27 17.21
N LYS A 48 -3.57 4.78 17.39
CA LYS A 48 -2.40 4.03 17.87
C LYS A 48 -2.28 3.99 19.40
N GLU A 49 -2.53 5.12 20.06
CA GLU A 49 -2.25 5.32 21.48
C GLU A 49 -3.49 5.11 22.37
N ASP A 50 -4.70 5.35 21.85
CA ASP A 50 -5.95 5.29 22.62
C ASP A 50 -6.79 4.08 22.19
N LYS A 51 -6.79 3.05 23.06
CA LYS A 51 -7.52 1.80 22.82
C LYS A 51 -9.03 2.02 22.69
N GLU A 52 -9.60 2.91 23.50
CA GLU A 52 -11.03 3.20 23.49
C GLU A 52 -11.46 3.87 22.19
N PHE A 53 -10.65 4.82 21.69
CA PHE A 53 -10.86 5.44 20.39
C PHE A 53 -10.73 4.43 19.25
N SER A 54 -9.68 3.63 19.28
CA SER A 54 -9.41 2.62 18.25
C SER A 54 -10.52 1.56 18.17
N GLU A 55 -10.98 1.04 19.30
CA GLU A 55 -12.09 0.08 19.36
C GLU A 55 -13.41 0.70 18.90
N THR A 56 -13.72 1.92 19.34
CA THR A 56 -14.93 2.63 18.91
C THR A 56 -14.92 2.88 17.40
N MET A 57 -13.79 3.30 16.84
CA MET A 57 -13.63 3.51 15.40
C MET A 57 -13.73 2.21 14.62
N SER A 58 -13.14 1.12 15.12
CA SER A 58 -13.18 -0.20 14.46
C SER A 58 -14.62 -0.73 14.42
N TYR A 59 -15.33 -0.67 15.54
CA TYR A 59 -16.75 -1.02 15.59
C TYR A 59 -17.61 -0.11 14.70
N GLY A 60 -17.29 1.19 14.63
CA GLY A 60 -17.89 2.11 13.68
C GLY A 60 -17.75 1.64 12.23
N VAL A 61 -16.56 1.19 11.82
CA VAL A 61 -16.33 0.69 10.46
C VAL A 61 -17.20 -0.54 10.16
N GLU A 62 -17.36 -1.46 11.11
CA GLU A 62 -18.24 -2.62 10.97
C GLU A 62 -19.71 -2.20 10.78
N LEU A 63 -20.18 -1.19 11.53
CA LEU A 63 -21.52 -0.62 11.38
C LEU A 63 -21.72 -0.01 9.98
N SER A 64 -20.71 0.70 9.49
CA SER A 64 -20.70 1.29 8.14
C SER A 64 -20.77 0.20 7.07
N GLU A 65 -19.93 -0.82 7.17
CA GLU A 65 -19.95 -1.95 6.24
C GLU A 65 -21.31 -2.66 6.25
N ALA A 66 -21.90 -2.90 7.43
CA ALA A 66 -23.22 -3.48 7.57
C ALA A 66 -24.32 -2.64 6.89
N TRP A 67 -24.24 -1.31 6.95
CA TRP A 67 -25.15 -0.42 6.23
C TRP A 67 -24.98 -0.55 4.71
N TRP A 68 -23.75 -0.53 4.21
CA TRP A 68 -23.49 -0.66 2.78
C TRP A 68 -23.92 -2.03 2.23
N LEU A 69 -23.70 -3.10 2.98
CA LEU A 69 -24.22 -4.44 2.71
C LEU A 69 -25.75 -4.46 2.64
N LYS A 70 -26.41 -3.80 3.59
CA LYS A 70 -27.87 -3.67 3.62
C LYS A 70 -28.39 -2.94 2.37
N GLN A 71 -27.73 -1.87 1.93
CA GLN A 71 -28.10 -1.14 0.71
C GLN A 71 -28.06 -2.06 -0.52
N GLY A 72 -26.99 -2.83 -0.69
CA GLY A 72 -26.88 -3.79 -1.79
C GLY A 72 -27.97 -4.87 -1.73
N ARG A 73 -28.20 -5.47 -0.55
CA ARG A 73 -29.20 -6.53 -0.35
C ARG A 73 -30.64 -6.04 -0.62
N LEU A 74 -31.03 -4.89 -0.07
CA LEU A 74 -32.39 -4.37 -0.21
C LEU A 74 -32.68 -3.90 -1.64
N ASN A 75 -31.67 -3.37 -2.32
CA ASN A 75 -31.85 -2.87 -3.67
C ASN A 75 -31.64 -3.92 -4.76
N LEU A 76 -31.45 -5.21 -4.46
CA LEU A 76 -31.08 -6.26 -5.43
C LEU A 76 -32.01 -6.39 -6.67
N LYS A 77 -33.26 -5.95 -6.59
CA LYS A 77 -34.22 -5.96 -7.71
C LYS A 77 -34.52 -4.57 -8.28
N ASN A 78 -33.91 -3.52 -7.72
CA ASN A 78 -34.13 -2.14 -8.10
C ASN A 78 -33.23 -1.74 -9.27
N LYS A 79 -33.80 -1.62 -10.47
CA LYS A 79 -33.08 -1.22 -11.69
C LYS A 79 -32.54 0.22 -11.64
N GLN A 80 -33.07 1.07 -10.77
CA GLN A 80 -32.63 2.46 -10.61
C GLN A 80 -31.45 2.59 -9.63
N PHE A 81 -31.13 1.52 -8.89
CA PHE A 81 -30.02 1.54 -7.95
C PHE A 81 -28.68 1.48 -8.70
N ASN A 82 -27.76 2.39 -8.36
CA ASN A 82 -26.44 2.41 -8.96
C ASN A 82 -25.52 1.35 -8.33
N TYR A 83 -25.64 0.10 -8.80
CA TYR A 83 -24.79 -1.01 -8.35
C TYR A 83 -23.31 -0.78 -8.63
N GLY A 84 -22.96 -0.13 -9.74
CA GLY A 84 -21.57 0.17 -10.06
C GLY A 84 -20.95 1.08 -9.00
N GLY A 85 -21.63 2.18 -8.66
CA GLY A 85 -21.20 3.11 -7.60
C GLY A 85 -21.15 2.44 -6.22
N TRP A 86 -22.16 1.64 -5.88
CA TRP A 86 -22.17 0.84 -4.65
C TRP A 86 -20.98 -0.12 -4.58
N TYR A 87 -20.75 -0.89 -5.64
CA TYR A 87 -19.68 -1.87 -5.72
C TYR A 87 -18.29 -1.21 -5.65
N MET A 88 -18.09 -0.06 -6.31
CA MET A 88 -16.85 0.72 -6.18
C MET A 88 -16.62 1.23 -4.75
N ASN A 89 -17.69 1.63 -4.05
CA ASN A 89 -17.60 1.94 -2.62
C ASN A 89 -17.16 0.71 -1.81
N MET A 90 -17.71 -0.48 -2.11
CA MET A 90 -17.32 -1.70 -1.41
C MET A 90 -15.83 -2.03 -1.57
N LYS A 91 -15.29 -1.94 -2.80
CA LYS A 91 -13.86 -2.18 -3.06
C LYS A 91 -12.97 -1.16 -2.37
N ASN A 92 -13.28 0.13 -2.52
CA ASN A 92 -12.41 1.21 -2.06
C ASN A 92 -12.45 1.38 -0.54
N ARG A 93 -13.60 1.14 0.10
CA ARG A 93 -13.80 1.41 1.53
C ARG A 93 -13.58 0.18 2.40
N PHE A 94 -13.96 -1.00 1.92
CA PHE A 94 -13.95 -2.25 2.69
C PHE A 94 -13.02 -3.31 2.09
N ALA A 95 -12.13 -2.89 1.19
CA ALA A 95 -11.10 -3.74 0.60
C ALA A 95 -11.65 -5.01 -0.08
N TRP A 96 -12.88 -4.97 -0.59
CA TRP A 96 -13.42 -6.06 -1.40
C TRP A 96 -12.58 -6.24 -2.66
N ARG A 97 -12.30 -7.50 -2.99
CA ARG A 97 -11.51 -7.89 -4.15
C ARG A 97 -12.24 -8.96 -4.92
N ASP A 98 -12.14 -8.88 -6.24
CA ASP A 98 -12.64 -9.93 -7.10
C ASP A 98 -11.79 -11.18 -6.93
N ARG A 99 -12.46 -12.32 -6.83
CA ARG A 99 -11.78 -13.61 -6.89
C ARG A 99 -11.32 -13.84 -8.32
N GLN A 100 -10.01 -13.93 -8.52
CA GLN A 100 -9.42 -14.36 -9.78
C GLN A 100 -9.04 -15.84 -9.68
N ALA A 101 -9.52 -16.66 -10.60
CA ALA A 101 -9.06 -18.03 -10.80
C ALA A 101 -8.28 -18.05 -12.12
N THR A 102 -6.98 -17.82 -12.03
CA THR A 102 -6.09 -17.79 -13.20
C THR A 102 -5.41 -19.15 -13.33
N ASP A 103 -5.67 -19.83 -14.44
CA ASP A 103 -4.89 -20.99 -14.84
C ASP A 103 -3.53 -20.51 -15.34
N VAL A 104 -2.47 -20.92 -14.64
CA VAL A 104 -1.07 -20.62 -14.98
C VAL A 104 -0.42 -21.77 -15.74
N THR A 105 -1.21 -22.56 -16.45
CA THR A 105 -0.72 -23.60 -17.36
C THR A 105 -0.91 -23.19 -18.81
N SER A 106 -0.01 -23.61 -19.69
CA SER A 106 -0.21 -23.49 -21.14
C SER A 106 -1.01 -24.69 -21.64
N GLY A 107 -2.28 -24.79 -21.24
CA GLY A 107 -3.11 -25.97 -21.51
C GLY A 107 -2.59 -27.21 -20.78
N GLU A 108 -2.55 -27.16 -19.44
CA GLU A 108 -2.08 -28.22 -18.53
C GLU A 108 -0.57 -28.52 -18.56
N ARG A 109 0.21 -27.79 -19.38
CA ARG A 109 1.67 -27.94 -19.47
C ARG A 109 2.39 -26.91 -18.60
N PRO A 110 3.50 -27.28 -17.92
CA PRO A 110 4.34 -26.33 -17.20
C PRO A 110 4.87 -25.23 -18.12
N ILE A 111 4.80 -23.98 -17.67
CA ILE A 111 5.39 -22.85 -18.41
C ILE A 111 6.92 -22.94 -18.26
N ALA A 112 7.63 -23.14 -19.38
CA ALA A 112 9.09 -23.14 -19.39
C ALA A 112 9.61 -21.70 -19.27
N GLY A 113 10.17 -21.34 -18.13
CA GLY A 113 10.85 -20.05 -17.95
C GLY A 113 12.18 -20.03 -18.69
N VAL A 114 12.24 -19.42 -19.87
CA VAL A 114 13.52 -19.16 -20.55
C VAL A 114 14.09 -17.84 -20.05
N VAL A 115 15.17 -17.92 -19.27
CA VAL A 115 15.95 -16.74 -18.86
C VAL A 115 17.03 -16.50 -19.90
N ILE A 116 16.85 -15.49 -20.76
CA ILE A 116 17.87 -15.04 -21.69
C ILE A 116 18.84 -14.14 -20.92
N MET A 117 20.00 -14.68 -20.50
CA MET A 117 21.06 -13.87 -19.91
C MET A 117 21.82 -13.14 -21.03
N PRO A 118 22.05 -11.81 -20.93
CA PRO A 118 22.90 -11.11 -21.86
C PRO A 118 24.34 -11.65 -21.75
N ARG A 119 24.97 -11.90 -22.90
CA ARG A 119 26.36 -12.37 -22.99
C ARG A 119 27.26 -11.33 -22.31
N LYS A 120 28.06 -11.73 -21.32
CA LYS A 120 29.11 -10.86 -20.77
C LYS A 120 30.11 -10.55 -21.89
N ARG A 121 30.33 -9.27 -22.17
CA ARG A 121 31.42 -8.83 -23.07
C ARG A 121 32.75 -9.23 -22.43
N THR A 122 33.65 -9.82 -23.22
CA THR A 122 34.99 -10.17 -22.78
C THR A 122 35.93 -8.95 -22.93
N PRO A 123 36.92 -8.78 -22.05
CA PRO A 123 37.85 -7.63 -22.10
C PRO A 123 38.64 -7.50 -23.41
N GLU A 124 38.66 -8.54 -24.25
CA GLU A 124 39.30 -8.54 -25.56
C GLU A 124 38.57 -7.65 -26.59
N GLU A 125 37.28 -7.34 -26.37
CA GLU A 125 36.50 -6.45 -27.24
C GLU A 125 36.80 -4.96 -26.99
N ASP A 126 37.42 -4.62 -25.85
CA ASP A 126 37.81 -3.26 -25.49
C ASP A 126 39.33 -3.10 -25.66
N GLY A 127 39.77 -2.81 -26.88
CA GLY A 127 41.19 -2.77 -27.26
C GLY A 127 42.08 -1.83 -26.45
N VAL A 128 42.69 -2.34 -25.38
CA VAL A 128 43.88 -1.75 -24.74
C VAL A 128 45.03 -2.74 -24.85
N VAL A 129 45.79 -2.64 -25.93
CA VAL A 129 47.07 -3.34 -26.11
C VAL A 129 48.09 -2.69 -25.19
N LEU A 130 48.33 -3.25 -24.00
CA LEU A 130 49.55 -2.94 -23.24
C LEU A 130 50.70 -3.73 -23.87
N MET A 131 51.42 -3.10 -24.80
CA MET A 131 52.68 -3.65 -25.29
C MET A 131 53.70 -3.69 -24.15
N PRO A 132 54.43 -4.80 -23.92
CA PRO A 132 55.52 -4.81 -22.98
C PRO A 132 56.62 -3.88 -23.50
N GLN A 133 57.05 -2.90 -22.68
CA GLN A 133 58.18 -2.06 -23.01
C GLN A 133 59.43 -2.96 -23.15
N LYS A 134 60.03 -2.98 -24.33
CA LYS A 134 61.34 -3.61 -24.54
C LYS A 134 62.39 -2.74 -23.84
N LEU A 135 63.17 -3.32 -22.92
CA LEU A 135 64.41 -2.71 -22.46
C LEU A 135 65.30 -2.41 -23.68
N THR A 136 65.90 -1.24 -23.73
CA THR A 136 66.84 -0.86 -24.78
C THR A 136 68.18 -1.58 -24.56
N PRO A 137 68.95 -1.90 -25.63
CA PRO A 137 70.17 -2.71 -25.54
C PRO A 137 71.32 -2.08 -24.73
N GLU A 138 71.23 -0.82 -24.31
CA GLU A 138 72.30 -0.12 -23.59
C GLU A 138 72.42 -0.51 -22.10
N GLU A 139 71.38 -1.11 -21.50
CA GLU A 139 71.43 -1.53 -20.09
C GLU A 139 71.93 -2.97 -19.90
N ALA A 140 72.26 -3.69 -20.99
CA ALA A 140 72.70 -5.09 -20.93
C ALA A 140 74.23 -5.30 -20.82
N ASP A 141 75.05 -4.25 -20.98
CA ASP A 141 76.53 -4.40 -21.05
C ASP A 141 77.31 -3.65 -19.94
N ALA A 142 76.65 -3.03 -18.97
CA ALA A 142 77.32 -2.34 -17.85
C ALA A 142 77.62 -3.28 -16.66
N GLY A 143 78.05 -4.52 -16.93
CA GLY A 143 78.23 -5.54 -15.89
C GLY A 143 79.31 -6.58 -16.17
N LEU A 144 80.40 -6.23 -16.87
CA LEU A 144 81.56 -7.11 -17.00
C LEU A 144 82.91 -6.36 -16.88
N LYS A 145 83.33 -6.10 -15.64
CA LYS A 145 84.71 -6.20 -15.08
C LYS A 145 84.84 -5.39 -13.78
#